data_AF-A0A671WN01-F1
#
_entry.id   AF-A0A671WN01-F1
#
_cell.length_a   1.000
_cell.length_b   1.000
_cell.length_c   1.000
_cell.angle_alpha   90.00
_cell.angle_beta   90.00
_cell.angle_gamma   90.00
#
_symmetry.space_group_name_H-M   'P 1'
#
loop_
_entity.id
_entity.type
_entity.pdbx_description
1 polymer ?
#
loop_
_entity_poly.entity_id
_entity_poly.type
_entity_poly.pdbx_seq_one_letter_code
_entity_poly.pdbx_strand_id
1 'polypeptide(L)'
;MGTMQLHRMCGILVFLGACLISFTPPCDGGNILVFPVDGSHWINMKILLEELHARGHSITVIRASTSWYIPEKSSLYTSLTLEMDEGLENFFEVYLQEHMRAQREGASALTFFKLTKDFLSMISTAHSLWAESLVQLFNDEQTIKSLIDSQYDLVLTDPAIAPGVVLAKYLKLPTVLNVRWITSGDGHFAIAPSPLSYIPVPGSGFTDKMNFIQRVKNMLFYSIIVFQQKFMVGPSYDGICEKYIEGGCDIISLLQEADIWLFRSDFVFDFPRPTMPNVIYIGGFQCKPAQPLPADLEDFVQSAGEHGVIIMTLGTLVNALPNAVADEIASVFAKMPQKVIWRHKGERPTTLGNNTLIVDWMPQKDLLGHPQTKVFVAHGGTNGVQEAIYHGVPVLGIPLFFDQFDNLLRLQDRGGAKIINLSDVHSFEQGINEMLHQDSYRQNMQKLSRLHRNQPVSPIDQAIFWVEYVMRHRGALHLRTEAYKVAWYSYYSLDVLLLLLTAATVMLLSTLAMFRFLCCRSRRTTKTKQH
;
A
#
# COMPACT_ATOMS: atom_id res chain seq x y z
N MET A 1 -7.06 53.13 51.83
CA MET A 1 -5.86 52.42 51.29
C MET A 1 -6.17 51.04 50.69
N GLY A 2 -7.22 50.32 51.10
CA GLY A 2 -7.49 48.95 50.61
C GLY A 2 -8.03 48.82 49.17
N THR A 3 -8.75 49.81 48.64
CA THR A 3 -9.38 49.74 47.30
C THR A 3 -8.38 49.89 46.15
N MET A 4 -7.28 50.63 46.35
CA MET A 4 -6.26 50.85 45.32
C MET A 4 -5.38 49.61 45.08
N GLN A 5 -5.19 48.76 46.10
CA GLN A 5 -4.44 47.50 45.96
C GLN A 5 -5.24 46.44 45.19
N LEU A 6 -6.56 46.38 45.38
CA LEU A 6 -7.41 45.42 44.69
C LEU A 6 -7.47 45.68 43.17
N HIS A 7 -7.58 46.94 42.75
CA HIS A 7 -7.54 47.30 41.33
C HIS A 7 -6.19 47.00 40.66
N ARG A 8 -5.07 47.19 41.37
CA ARG A 8 -3.75 46.80 40.86
C ARG A 8 -3.60 45.28 40.73
N MET A 9 -4.11 44.50 41.68
CA MET A 9 -4.10 43.05 41.60
C MET A 9 -4.98 42.52 40.47
N CYS A 10 -6.18 43.06 40.28
CA CYS A 10 -7.03 42.73 39.13
C CYS A 10 -6.36 43.09 37.79
N GLY A 11 -5.72 44.27 37.69
CA GLY A 11 -5.00 44.66 36.48
C GLY A 11 -3.84 43.72 36.14
N ILE A 12 -3.09 43.25 37.15
CA ILE A 12 -2.01 42.27 36.97
C ILE A 12 -2.58 40.91 36.54
N LEU A 13 -3.69 40.45 37.11
CA LEU A 13 -4.33 39.18 36.73
C LEU A 13 -4.91 39.23 35.31
N VAL A 14 -5.51 40.35 34.91
CA VAL A 14 -6.01 40.56 33.54
C VAL A 14 -4.85 40.62 32.54
N PHE A 15 -3.76 41.30 32.89
CA PHE A 15 -2.57 41.37 32.04
C PHE A 15 -1.89 40.00 31.90
N LEU A 16 -1.74 39.24 33.00
CA LEU A 16 -1.23 37.87 32.98
C LEU A 16 -2.14 36.93 32.18
N GLY A 17 -3.47 37.08 32.30
CA GLY A 17 -4.44 36.34 31.48
C GLY A 17 -4.33 36.67 30.00
N ALA A 18 -4.20 37.95 29.64
CA ALA A 18 -4.02 38.39 28.26
C ALA A 18 -2.68 37.93 27.67
N CYS A 19 -1.60 37.92 28.47
CA CYS A 19 -0.32 37.34 28.08
C CYS A 19 -0.41 35.82 27.91
N LEU A 20 -1.13 35.10 28.77
CA LEU A 20 -1.31 33.64 28.62
C LEU A 20 -2.08 33.27 27.34
N ILE A 21 -3.10 34.03 26.97
CA ILE A 21 -3.78 33.92 25.66
C ILE A 21 -2.86 34.38 24.51
N SER A 22 -1.97 35.33 24.81
CA SER A 22 -0.81 35.79 24.02
C SER A 22 0.10 34.68 23.51
N PHE A 23 0.37 33.74 24.42
CA PHE A 23 1.40 32.71 24.31
C PHE A 23 0.85 31.32 24.02
N THR A 24 -0.47 31.13 23.91
CA THR A 24 -1.00 29.91 23.30
C THR A 24 -0.63 29.96 21.82
N PRO A 25 0.18 29.02 21.30
CA PRO A 25 0.38 28.89 19.86
C PRO A 25 -1.01 28.83 19.21
N PRO A 26 -1.23 29.47 18.06
CA PRO A 26 -2.45 29.22 17.29
C PRO A 26 -2.58 27.71 17.14
N CYS A 27 -3.65 27.13 17.69
CA CYS A 27 -4.01 25.75 17.39
C CYS A 27 -4.56 25.77 15.97
N ASP A 28 -3.66 25.68 14.98
CA ASP A 28 -3.99 25.72 13.56
C ASP A 28 -4.49 24.32 13.14
N GLY A 29 -5.59 23.91 13.76
CA GLY A 29 -6.25 22.64 13.50
C GLY A 29 -6.98 22.71 12.16
N GLY A 30 -6.40 22.09 11.12
CA GLY A 30 -7.08 21.88 9.84
C GLY A 30 -8.30 20.94 9.91
N ASN A 31 -9.17 21.06 8.91
CA ASN A 31 -10.37 20.23 8.71
C ASN A 31 -10.14 19.23 7.57
N ILE A 32 -10.15 17.94 7.89
CA ILE A 32 -9.71 16.87 6.99
C ILE A 32 -10.90 15.99 6.61
N LEU A 33 -11.17 15.87 5.32
CA LEU A 33 -12.11 14.88 4.80
C LEU A 33 -11.35 13.58 4.49
N VAL A 34 -11.81 12.46 5.03
CA VAL A 34 -11.18 11.16 4.86
C VAL A 34 -12.08 10.24 4.06
N PHE A 35 -11.53 9.62 3.02
CA PHE A 35 -12.20 8.58 2.23
C PHE A 35 -11.37 7.28 2.26
N PRO A 36 -11.60 6.40 3.24
CA PRO A 36 -10.83 5.19 3.45
C PRO A 36 -11.37 3.99 2.65
N VAL A 37 -10.56 2.93 2.60
CA VAL A 37 -11.02 1.55 2.33
C VAL A 37 -11.04 0.79 3.66
N ASP A 38 -12.04 -0.06 3.85
CA ASP A 38 -12.21 -0.84 5.08
C ASP A 38 -11.14 -1.94 5.24
N GLY A 39 -11.20 -2.70 6.32
CA GLY A 39 -10.28 -3.81 6.58
C GLY A 39 -8.90 -3.32 7.04
N SER A 40 -7.86 -3.94 6.50
CA SER A 40 -6.48 -3.64 6.92
C SER A 40 -6.00 -2.24 6.47
N HIS A 41 -6.64 -1.64 5.47
CA HIS A 41 -6.36 -0.28 5.02
C HIS A 41 -6.78 0.72 6.09
N TRP A 42 -8.05 0.65 6.53
CA TRP A 42 -8.57 1.44 7.64
C TRP A 42 -7.77 1.30 8.92
N ILE A 43 -7.44 0.06 9.35
CA ILE A 43 -6.70 -0.17 10.61
C ILE A 43 -5.41 0.67 10.67
N ASN A 44 -4.73 0.86 9.54
CA ASN A 44 -3.51 1.67 9.50
C ASN A 44 -3.80 3.15 9.28
N MET A 45 -4.78 3.48 8.43
CA MET A 45 -5.17 4.88 8.24
C MET A 45 -5.64 5.50 9.57
N LYS A 46 -6.35 4.73 10.41
CA LYS A 46 -6.75 5.14 11.76
C LYS A 46 -5.57 5.59 12.64
N ILE A 47 -4.40 4.96 12.52
CA ILE A 47 -3.20 5.39 13.27
C ILE A 47 -2.78 6.80 12.85
N LEU A 48 -2.86 7.11 11.56
CA LEU A 48 -2.61 8.47 11.07
C LEU A 48 -3.67 9.44 11.60
N LEU A 49 -4.95 9.04 11.62
CA LEU A 49 -6.04 9.87 12.14
C LEU A 49 -5.92 10.11 13.64
N GLU A 50 -5.47 9.13 14.43
CA GLU A 50 -5.21 9.30 15.87
C GLU A 50 -4.18 10.38 16.13
N GLU A 51 -3.08 10.40 15.38
CA GLU A 51 -2.03 11.40 15.51
C GLU A 51 -2.47 12.78 14.98
N LEU A 52 -3.25 12.83 13.89
CA LEU A 52 -3.84 14.08 13.39
C LEU A 52 -4.84 14.68 14.39
N HIS A 53 -5.72 13.84 14.94
CA HIS A 53 -6.68 14.24 15.96
C HIS A 53 -5.98 14.75 17.23
N ALA A 54 -4.95 14.06 17.69
CA ALA A 54 -4.15 14.47 18.85
C ALA A 54 -3.46 15.84 18.64
N ARG A 55 -3.24 16.25 17.39
CA ARG A 55 -2.69 17.56 17.01
C ARG A 55 -3.75 18.65 16.79
N GLY A 56 -5.02 18.34 17.06
CA GLY A 56 -6.12 19.29 17.02
C GLY A 56 -6.84 19.38 15.67
N HIS A 57 -6.57 18.48 14.74
CA HIS A 57 -7.30 18.44 13.46
C HIS A 57 -8.72 17.91 13.64
N SER A 58 -9.67 18.55 12.96
CA SER A 58 -11.04 18.06 12.82
C SER A 58 -11.10 17.06 11.67
N ILE A 59 -11.75 15.93 11.88
CA ILE A 59 -11.74 14.81 10.92
C ILE A 59 -13.18 14.37 10.66
N THR A 60 -13.55 14.32 9.39
CA THR A 60 -14.79 13.70 8.92
C THR A 60 -14.44 12.49 8.07
N VAL A 61 -14.96 11.31 8.42
CA VAL A 61 -14.75 10.05 7.68
C VAL A 61 -16.01 9.70 6.89
N ILE A 62 -15.86 9.52 5.58
CA ILE A 62 -16.90 8.93 4.73
C ILE A 62 -16.79 7.40 4.86
N ARG A 63 -17.87 6.73 5.25
CA ARG A 63 -17.91 5.26 5.41
C ARG A 63 -19.09 4.66 4.66
N ALA A 64 -19.01 3.37 4.33
CA ALA A 64 -20.15 2.60 3.86
C ALA A 64 -21.03 2.18 5.05
N SER A 65 -22.34 2.02 4.88
CA SER A 65 -23.21 1.46 5.91
C SER A 65 -22.81 0.02 6.29
N THR A 66 -22.25 -0.71 5.33
CA THR A 66 -21.70 -2.07 5.46
C THR A 66 -20.27 -2.15 6.01
N SER A 67 -19.70 -1.04 6.47
CA SER A 67 -18.34 -1.04 7.04
C SER A 67 -18.23 -1.85 8.34
N TRP A 68 -17.24 -2.74 8.42
CA TRP A 68 -17.04 -3.69 9.53
C TRP A 68 -16.02 -3.22 10.60
N TYR A 69 -15.04 -2.38 10.26
CA TYR A 69 -13.98 -1.90 11.16
C TYR A 69 -14.04 -0.37 11.33
N ILE A 70 -14.83 0.32 10.50
CA ILE A 70 -15.07 1.75 10.60
C ILE A 70 -16.37 1.98 11.38
N PRO A 71 -16.30 2.21 12.71
CA PRO A 71 -17.48 2.47 13.48
C PRO A 71 -18.11 3.80 13.06
N GLU A 72 -19.45 3.84 13.06
CA GLU A 72 -20.21 5.06 12.82
C GLU A 72 -19.92 6.11 13.90
N LYS A 73 -19.84 5.70 15.18
CA LYS A 73 -19.55 6.60 16.29
C LYS A 73 -18.10 6.47 16.72
N SER A 74 -17.41 7.61 16.81
CA SER A 74 -16.01 7.68 17.21
C SER A 74 -15.75 8.98 17.99
N SER A 75 -14.81 8.93 18.93
CA SER A 75 -14.29 10.14 19.58
C SER A 75 -13.24 10.85 18.72
N LEU A 76 -12.70 10.18 17.70
CA LEU A 76 -11.62 10.69 16.85
C LEU A 76 -12.12 11.50 15.65
N TYR A 77 -13.33 11.22 15.18
CA TYR A 77 -13.88 11.77 13.94
C TYR A 77 -15.40 11.77 13.94
N THR A 78 -15.99 12.60 13.08
CA THR A 78 -17.41 12.52 12.70
C THR A 78 -17.57 11.61 11.47
N SER A 79 -18.69 10.89 11.36
CA SER A 79 -18.95 10.01 10.23
C SER A 79 -19.99 10.58 9.26
N LEU A 80 -19.76 10.40 7.97
CA LEU A 80 -20.78 10.50 6.93
C LEU A 80 -20.98 9.10 6.35
N THR A 81 -22.17 8.53 6.52
CA THR A 81 -22.48 7.18 6.06
C THR A 81 -23.11 7.22 4.67
N LEU A 82 -22.53 6.46 3.74
CA LEU A 82 -23.11 6.17 2.43
C LEU A 82 -23.80 4.82 2.49
N GLU A 83 -25.06 4.76 2.07
CA GLU A 83 -25.77 3.50 1.98
C GLU A 83 -25.22 2.64 0.84
N MET A 84 -24.92 1.37 1.13
CA MET A 84 -24.37 0.40 0.19
C MET A 84 -25.04 -0.96 0.35
N ASP A 85 -25.29 -1.65 -0.76
CA ASP A 85 -25.86 -2.99 -0.73
C ASP A 85 -24.85 -4.03 -0.18
N GLU A 86 -25.36 -4.95 0.64
CA GLU A 86 -24.59 -6.06 1.23
C GLU A 86 -24.24 -7.12 0.16
N GLY A 87 -23.02 -7.05 -0.39
CA GLY A 87 -22.56 -8.06 -1.38
C GLY A 87 -21.07 -8.37 -1.42
N LEU A 88 -20.20 -7.47 -0.94
CA LEU A 88 -18.75 -7.61 -1.13
C LEU A 88 -18.07 -8.61 -0.17
N GLU A 89 -18.52 -8.69 1.09
CA GLU A 89 -17.97 -9.61 2.09
C GLU A 89 -18.15 -11.07 1.67
N ASN A 90 -19.37 -11.45 1.30
CA ASN A 90 -19.68 -12.79 0.82
C ASN A 90 -18.86 -13.17 -0.41
N PHE A 91 -18.62 -12.23 -1.33
CA PHE A 91 -17.79 -12.48 -2.51
C PHE A 91 -16.34 -12.79 -2.11
N PHE A 92 -15.78 -11.98 -1.20
CA PHE A 92 -14.41 -12.15 -0.74
C PHE A 92 -14.21 -13.51 -0.05
N GLU A 93 -15.14 -13.93 0.82
CA GLU A 93 -15.06 -15.23 1.49
C GLU A 93 -15.09 -16.39 0.49
N VAL A 94 -16.00 -16.35 -0.49
CA VAL A 94 -16.09 -17.37 -1.54
C VAL A 94 -14.81 -17.43 -2.37
N TYR A 95 -14.28 -16.26 -2.78
CA TYR A 95 -13.01 -16.19 -3.51
C TYR A 95 -11.85 -16.80 -2.71
N LEU A 96 -11.74 -16.44 -1.42
CA LEU A 96 -10.70 -16.94 -0.54
C LEU A 96 -10.77 -18.48 -0.38
N GLN A 97 -11.97 -19.03 -0.17
CA GLN A 97 -12.17 -20.47 -0.04
C GLN A 97 -11.77 -21.21 -1.32
N GLU A 98 -12.19 -20.71 -2.49
CA GLU A 98 -11.84 -21.29 -3.78
C GLU A 98 -10.34 -21.20 -4.07
N HIS A 99 -9.69 -20.09 -3.69
CA HIS A 99 -8.25 -19.91 -3.84
C HIS A 99 -7.47 -20.91 -2.95
N MET A 100 -7.86 -21.04 -1.68
CA MET A 100 -7.25 -22.02 -0.77
C MET A 100 -7.48 -23.46 -1.24
N ARG A 101 -8.64 -23.77 -1.84
CA ARG A 101 -8.88 -25.08 -2.46
C ARG A 101 -7.92 -25.32 -3.63
N ALA A 102 -7.78 -24.36 -4.53
CA ALA A 102 -6.89 -24.47 -5.69
C ALA A 102 -5.41 -24.66 -5.30
N GLN A 103 -4.94 -23.97 -4.25
CA GLN A 103 -3.59 -24.16 -3.72
C GLN A 103 -3.37 -25.57 -3.14
N ARG A 104 -4.42 -26.18 -2.57
CA ARG A 104 -4.33 -27.52 -1.95
C ARG A 104 -4.41 -28.65 -2.96
N GLU A 105 -5.36 -28.59 -3.87
CA GLU A 105 -5.65 -29.66 -4.83
C GLU A 105 -4.77 -29.58 -6.10
N GLY A 106 -4.02 -28.49 -6.25
CA GLY A 106 -3.26 -28.17 -7.44
C GLY A 106 -4.07 -27.34 -8.44
N ALA A 107 -3.43 -26.35 -9.05
CA ALA A 107 -4.06 -25.47 -10.00
C ALA A 107 -3.96 -26.02 -11.42
N SER A 108 -5.10 -26.42 -11.99
CA SER A 108 -5.20 -26.62 -13.45
C SER A 108 -5.26 -25.26 -14.16
N ALA A 109 -5.00 -25.23 -15.47
CA ALA A 109 -5.22 -24.02 -16.28
C ALA A 109 -6.68 -23.52 -16.15
N LEU A 110 -7.66 -24.43 -16.08
CA LEU A 110 -9.06 -24.09 -15.88
C LEU A 110 -9.30 -23.41 -14.52
N THR A 111 -8.68 -23.93 -13.45
CA THR A 111 -8.74 -23.35 -12.11
C THR A 111 -8.15 -21.94 -12.10
N PHE A 112 -7.01 -21.74 -12.77
CA PHE A 112 -6.38 -20.43 -12.93
C PHE A 112 -7.30 -19.43 -13.64
N PHE A 113 -7.90 -19.83 -14.77
CA PHE A 113 -8.84 -18.95 -15.50
C PHE A 113 -10.09 -18.64 -14.68
N LYS A 114 -10.63 -19.61 -13.94
CA LYS A 114 -11.77 -19.40 -13.05
C LYS A 114 -11.42 -18.38 -11.96
N LEU A 115 -10.35 -18.59 -11.20
CA LEU A 115 -9.92 -17.68 -10.14
C LEU A 115 -9.61 -16.27 -10.67
N THR A 116 -9.01 -16.19 -11.86
CA THR A 116 -8.77 -14.90 -12.52
C THR A 116 -10.09 -14.22 -12.84
N LYS A 117 -11.05 -14.93 -13.47
CA LYS A 117 -12.38 -14.39 -13.76
C LYS A 117 -13.11 -13.92 -12.49
N ASP A 118 -13.07 -14.72 -11.43
CA ASP A 118 -13.74 -14.40 -10.16
C ASP A 118 -13.11 -13.15 -9.52
N PHE A 119 -11.78 -13.04 -9.53
CA PHE A 119 -11.06 -11.83 -9.08
C PHE A 119 -11.44 -10.59 -9.90
N LEU A 120 -11.48 -10.71 -11.22
CA LEU A 120 -11.88 -9.62 -12.11
C LEU A 120 -13.34 -9.19 -11.88
N SER A 121 -14.24 -10.15 -11.65
CA SER A 121 -15.63 -9.88 -11.32
C SER A 121 -15.75 -9.14 -9.98
N MET A 122 -15.00 -9.57 -8.96
CA MET A 122 -14.97 -8.92 -7.64
C MET A 122 -14.63 -7.44 -7.76
N ILE A 123 -13.53 -7.14 -8.47
CA ILE A 123 -13.05 -5.78 -8.67
C ILE A 123 -14.10 -4.95 -9.41
N SER A 124 -14.66 -5.48 -10.50
CA SER A 124 -15.66 -4.77 -11.28
C SER A 124 -16.91 -4.45 -10.44
N THR A 125 -17.43 -5.43 -9.68
CA THR A 125 -18.58 -5.24 -8.79
C THR A 125 -18.26 -4.21 -7.70
N ALA A 126 -17.09 -4.27 -7.08
CA ALA A 126 -16.67 -3.31 -6.06
C ALA A 126 -16.65 -1.89 -6.61
N HIS A 127 -16.04 -1.68 -7.78
CA HIS A 127 -16.00 -0.34 -8.40
C HIS A 127 -17.37 0.16 -8.82
N SER A 128 -18.25 -0.71 -9.35
CA SER A 128 -19.63 -0.33 -9.70
C SER A 128 -20.44 0.10 -8.48
N LEU A 129 -20.38 -0.66 -7.38
CA LEU A 129 -21.09 -0.30 -6.14
C LEU A 129 -20.59 1.06 -5.60
N TRP A 130 -19.28 1.26 -5.57
CA TRP A 130 -18.69 2.52 -5.13
C TRP A 130 -19.01 3.70 -6.05
N ALA A 131 -19.10 3.46 -7.36
CA ALA A 131 -19.53 4.44 -8.34
C ALA A 131 -21.00 4.83 -8.12
N GLU A 132 -21.88 3.86 -7.91
CA GLU A 132 -23.30 4.09 -7.61
C GLU A 132 -23.50 4.88 -6.32
N SER A 133 -22.80 4.54 -5.23
CA SER A 133 -22.85 5.31 -3.98
C SER A 133 -22.34 6.74 -4.16
N LEU A 134 -21.34 6.96 -5.01
CA LEU A 134 -20.86 8.31 -5.31
C LEU A 134 -21.88 9.11 -6.13
N VAL A 135 -22.60 8.47 -7.05
CA VAL A 135 -23.73 9.10 -7.77
C VAL A 135 -24.84 9.48 -6.81
N GLN A 136 -25.19 8.62 -5.84
CA GLN A 136 -26.17 8.93 -4.81
C GLN A 136 -25.73 10.14 -3.98
N LEU A 137 -24.46 10.16 -3.54
CA LEU A 137 -23.88 11.30 -2.83
C LEU A 137 -23.99 12.60 -3.65
N PHE A 138 -23.61 12.58 -4.93
CA PHE A 138 -23.69 13.78 -5.78
C PHE A 138 -25.11 14.25 -6.07
N ASN A 139 -26.11 13.37 -6.01
CA ASN A 139 -27.52 13.73 -6.18
C ASN A 139 -28.19 14.20 -4.88
N ASP A 140 -27.56 13.99 -3.72
CA ASP A 140 -28.02 14.53 -2.44
C ASP A 140 -27.52 15.98 -2.28
N GLU A 141 -28.36 16.93 -2.72
CA GLU A 141 -28.05 18.36 -2.65
C GLU A 141 -27.76 18.85 -1.22
N GLN A 142 -28.41 18.27 -0.21
CA GLN A 142 -28.21 18.68 1.18
C GLN A 142 -26.83 18.22 1.67
N THR A 143 -26.46 16.97 1.38
CA THR A 143 -25.17 16.41 1.79
C THR A 143 -24.02 17.07 1.04
N ILE A 144 -24.13 17.30 -0.27
CA ILE A 144 -23.10 18.00 -1.04
C ILE A 144 -22.93 19.44 -0.58
N LYS A 145 -24.04 20.15 -0.34
CA LYS A 145 -23.96 21.50 0.21
C LYS A 145 -23.26 21.50 1.56
N SER A 146 -23.58 20.55 2.45
CA SER A 146 -22.89 20.39 3.73
C SER A 146 -21.38 20.15 3.56
N LEU A 147 -20.97 19.30 2.61
CA LEU A 147 -19.56 19.05 2.31
C LEU A 147 -18.83 20.30 1.82
N ILE A 148 -19.46 21.11 0.96
CA ILE A 148 -18.91 22.39 0.47
C ILE A 148 -18.83 23.42 1.59
N ASP A 149 -19.91 23.58 2.38
CA ASP A 149 -20.00 24.55 3.46
C ASP A 149 -19.06 24.22 4.63
N SER A 150 -18.64 22.96 4.76
CA SER A 150 -17.67 22.50 5.77
C SER A 150 -16.24 23.03 5.55
N GLN A 151 -15.90 23.51 4.34
CA GLN A 151 -14.61 24.11 4.01
C GLN A 151 -13.41 23.26 4.45
N TYR A 152 -13.37 21.99 4.01
CA TYR A 152 -12.23 21.10 4.26
C TYR A 152 -10.93 21.67 3.63
N ASP A 153 -9.79 21.42 4.27
CA ASP A 153 -8.47 21.87 3.80
C ASP A 153 -7.85 20.89 2.80
N LEU A 154 -8.14 19.60 2.93
CA LEU A 154 -7.72 18.54 2.00
C LEU A 154 -8.61 17.30 2.10
N VAL A 155 -8.44 16.41 1.12
CA VAL A 155 -8.92 15.03 1.16
C VAL A 155 -7.76 14.07 1.40
N LEU A 156 -7.85 13.25 2.46
CA LEU A 156 -6.98 12.11 2.71
C LEU A 156 -7.71 10.84 2.24
N THR A 157 -7.25 10.21 1.18
CA THR A 157 -7.97 9.09 0.56
C THR A 157 -7.08 7.87 0.30
N ASP A 158 -7.72 6.72 0.35
CA ASP A 158 -7.15 5.46 -0.12
C ASP A 158 -7.25 5.34 -1.65
N PRO A 159 -6.16 5.09 -2.38
CA PRO A 159 -6.17 4.98 -3.83
C PRO A 159 -6.56 3.59 -4.37
N ALA A 160 -6.87 2.61 -3.51
CA ALA A 160 -7.33 1.29 -3.94
C ALA A 160 -8.74 1.29 -4.54
N ILE A 161 -9.52 2.36 -4.30
CA ILE A 161 -10.77 2.67 -4.99
C ILE A 161 -10.74 4.14 -5.44
N ALA A 162 -11.50 4.48 -6.49
CA ALA A 162 -11.46 5.82 -7.07
C ALA A 162 -12.40 6.89 -6.45
N PRO A 163 -13.47 6.60 -5.69
CA PRO A 163 -14.43 7.63 -5.29
C PRO A 163 -13.83 8.82 -4.54
N GLY A 164 -12.85 8.59 -3.66
CA GLY A 164 -12.24 9.66 -2.89
C GLY A 164 -11.47 10.66 -3.75
N VAL A 165 -10.77 10.21 -4.80
CA VAL A 165 -10.07 11.12 -5.73
C VAL A 165 -11.05 11.86 -6.65
N VAL A 166 -12.16 11.23 -7.03
CA VAL A 166 -13.24 11.88 -7.80
C VAL A 166 -13.94 12.94 -6.96
N LEU A 167 -14.24 12.63 -5.70
CA LEU A 167 -14.85 13.58 -4.75
C LEU A 167 -13.91 14.76 -4.47
N ALA A 168 -12.61 14.50 -4.28
CA ALA A 168 -11.62 15.57 -4.11
C ALA A 168 -11.58 16.52 -5.32
N LYS A 169 -11.64 15.98 -6.54
CA LYS A 169 -11.71 16.79 -7.77
C LYS A 169 -12.99 17.62 -7.83
N TYR A 170 -14.14 17.04 -7.48
CA TYR A 170 -15.43 17.74 -7.44
C TYR A 170 -15.40 18.91 -6.45
N LEU A 171 -14.90 18.67 -5.24
CA LEU A 171 -14.78 19.68 -4.18
C LEU A 171 -13.61 20.66 -4.39
N LYS A 172 -12.76 20.42 -5.40
CA LYS A 172 -11.56 21.21 -5.72
C LYS A 172 -10.57 21.28 -4.56
N LEU A 173 -10.38 20.16 -3.86
CA LEU A 173 -9.53 20.05 -2.68
C LEU A 173 -8.16 19.46 -3.00
N PRO A 174 -7.10 19.91 -2.30
CA PRO A 174 -5.82 19.21 -2.28
C PRO A 174 -5.99 17.75 -1.87
N THR A 175 -5.20 16.86 -2.46
CA THR A 175 -5.37 15.40 -2.27
C THR A 175 -4.10 14.77 -1.73
N VAL A 176 -4.23 14.06 -0.62
CA VAL A 176 -3.20 13.20 -0.04
C VAL A 176 -3.64 11.74 -0.17
N LEU A 177 -2.85 10.94 -0.87
CA LEU A 177 -3.08 9.51 -0.99
C LEU A 177 -2.36 8.76 0.14
N ASN A 178 -3.01 7.79 0.76
CA ASN A 178 -2.38 6.89 1.73
C ASN A 178 -2.64 5.44 1.31
N VAL A 179 -1.56 4.64 1.25
CA VAL A 179 -1.45 3.24 0.73
C VAL A 179 -0.59 3.17 -0.54
N ARG A 180 0.11 2.05 -0.72
CA ARG A 180 0.97 1.77 -1.90
C ARG A 180 0.18 1.33 -3.14
N TRP A 181 -0.93 0.63 -2.92
CA TRP A 181 -1.69 -0.08 -3.95
C TRP A 181 -2.77 0.79 -4.58
N ILE A 182 -2.91 0.65 -5.90
CA ILE A 182 -4.14 0.97 -6.65
C ILE A 182 -4.80 -0.35 -7.05
N THR A 183 -6.05 -0.34 -7.51
CA THR A 183 -6.80 -1.56 -7.89
C THR A 183 -6.00 -2.56 -8.75
N SER A 184 -5.25 -2.03 -9.70
CA SER A 184 -4.55 -2.79 -10.73
C SER A 184 -3.12 -3.19 -10.36
N GLY A 185 -2.59 -2.71 -9.23
CA GLY A 185 -1.23 -3.02 -8.81
C GLY A 185 -0.55 -1.90 -8.04
N ASP A 186 0.77 -1.83 -8.13
CA ASP A 186 1.60 -0.87 -7.39
C ASP A 186 1.40 0.54 -7.96
N GLY A 187 0.90 1.46 -7.13
CA GLY A 187 0.57 2.84 -7.52
C GLY A 187 1.77 3.64 -8.02
N HIS A 188 3.00 3.21 -7.73
CA HIS A 188 4.20 3.85 -8.25
C HIS A 188 4.32 3.75 -9.77
N PHE A 189 3.73 2.74 -10.42
CA PHE A 189 3.65 2.69 -11.89
C PHE A 189 2.80 3.83 -12.47
N ALA A 190 1.89 4.40 -11.68
CA ALA A 190 1.08 5.55 -12.09
C ALA A 190 1.79 6.89 -11.82
N ILE A 191 2.55 7.02 -10.72
CA ILE A 191 3.07 8.32 -10.25
C ILE A 191 4.58 8.52 -10.39
N ALA A 192 5.39 7.49 -10.69
CA ALA A 192 6.83 7.64 -10.83
C ALA A 192 7.48 6.64 -11.82
N PRO A 193 8.68 6.95 -12.36
CA PRO A 193 9.37 6.08 -13.30
C PRO A 193 9.63 4.70 -12.70
N SER A 194 9.12 3.68 -13.37
CA SER A 194 9.19 2.28 -12.93
C SER A 194 9.73 1.40 -14.07
N PRO A 195 11.04 1.43 -14.37
CA PRO A 195 11.57 0.75 -15.54
C PRO A 195 11.41 -0.77 -15.46
N LEU A 196 10.62 -1.34 -16.39
CA LEU A 196 10.31 -2.78 -16.44
C LEU A 196 11.53 -3.67 -16.73
N SER A 197 12.67 -3.06 -17.05
CA SER A 197 13.94 -3.76 -17.23
C SER A 197 14.52 -4.34 -15.94
N TYR A 198 14.14 -3.81 -14.77
CA TYR A 198 14.56 -4.32 -13.47
C TYR A 198 13.51 -4.15 -12.36
N ILE A 199 12.42 -3.41 -12.56
CA ILE A 199 11.32 -3.34 -11.60
C ILE A 199 10.32 -4.47 -11.88
N PRO A 200 10.16 -5.46 -10.98
CA PRO A 200 9.18 -6.51 -11.15
C PRO A 200 7.77 -5.95 -10.92
N VAL A 201 6.83 -6.31 -11.80
CA VAL A 201 5.43 -5.96 -11.62
C VAL A 201 4.75 -6.92 -10.62
N PRO A 202 3.74 -6.44 -9.88
CA PRO A 202 2.97 -7.30 -8.98
C PRO A 202 2.40 -8.53 -9.70
N GLY A 203 2.43 -9.68 -9.03
CA GLY A 203 2.01 -10.98 -9.55
C GLY A 203 3.06 -11.69 -10.42
N SER A 204 4.18 -11.05 -10.77
CA SER A 204 5.19 -11.69 -11.61
C SER A 204 6.03 -12.74 -10.87
N GLY A 205 6.11 -12.65 -9.55
CA GLY A 205 6.95 -13.53 -8.73
C GLY A 205 8.45 -13.38 -9.02
N PHE A 206 8.90 -12.18 -9.42
CA PHE A 206 10.30 -11.89 -9.73
C PHE A 206 10.91 -10.88 -8.76
N THR A 207 12.24 -10.88 -8.70
CA THR A 207 13.03 -9.86 -7.97
C THR A 207 13.52 -8.79 -8.94
N ASP A 208 14.27 -7.81 -8.44
CA ASP A 208 14.93 -6.80 -9.27
C ASP A 208 16.09 -7.34 -10.14
N LYS A 209 16.43 -8.63 -9.98
CA LYS A 209 17.46 -9.34 -10.75
C LYS A 209 16.81 -10.30 -11.74
N MET A 210 16.32 -9.76 -12.85
CA MET A 210 15.66 -10.52 -13.91
C MET A 210 16.59 -10.85 -15.08
N ASN A 211 16.56 -12.10 -15.54
CA ASN A 211 17.12 -12.47 -16.84
C ASN A 211 16.21 -12.01 -18.00
N PHE A 212 16.66 -12.19 -19.24
CA PHE A 212 15.90 -11.75 -20.41
C PHE A 212 14.47 -12.31 -20.48
N ILE A 213 14.29 -13.62 -20.23
CA ILE A 213 12.97 -14.26 -20.29
C ILE A 213 12.06 -13.74 -19.18
N GLN A 214 12.59 -13.54 -17.98
CA GLN A 214 11.84 -12.92 -16.88
C GLN A 214 11.42 -11.50 -17.23
N ARG A 215 12.28 -10.69 -17.87
CA ARG A 215 11.91 -9.35 -18.34
C ARG A 215 10.81 -9.38 -19.41
N VAL A 216 10.85 -10.33 -20.35
CA VAL A 216 9.77 -10.51 -21.32
C VAL A 216 8.45 -10.83 -20.62
N LYS A 217 8.46 -11.77 -19.66
CA LYS A 217 7.27 -12.09 -18.85
C LYS A 217 6.80 -10.88 -18.03
N ASN A 218 7.72 -10.13 -17.43
CA ASN A 218 7.42 -8.91 -16.67
C ASN A 218 6.67 -7.87 -17.52
N MET A 219 7.08 -7.67 -18.77
CA MET A 219 6.39 -6.79 -19.74
C MET A 219 4.98 -7.30 -20.08
N LEU A 220 4.77 -8.62 -20.18
CA LEU A 220 3.45 -9.21 -20.42
C LEU A 220 2.52 -8.99 -19.22
N PHE A 221 3.00 -9.23 -18.00
CA PHE A 221 2.24 -8.93 -16.78
C PHE A 221 1.91 -7.42 -16.67
N TYR A 222 2.85 -6.54 -17.01
CA TYR A 222 2.57 -5.10 -17.07
C TYR A 222 1.43 -4.76 -18.03
N SER A 223 1.39 -5.43 -19.19
CA SER A 223 0.33 -5.22 -20.18
C SER A 223 -1.05 -5.60 -19.64
N ILE A 224 -1.12 -6.64 -18.78
CA ILE A 224 -2.35 -7.05 -18.09
C ILE A 224 -2.81 -5.95 -17.11
N ILE A 225 -1.88 -5.38 -16.34
CA ILE A 225 -2.16 -4.29 -15.40
C ILE A 225 -2.75 -3.08 -16.15
N VAL A 226 -2.10 -2.66 -17.24
CA VAL A 226 -2.59 -1.53 -18.05
C VAL A 226 -3.95 -1.82 -18.67
N PHE A 227 -4.18 -3.06 -19.12
CA PHE A 227 -5.47 -3.49 -19.66
C PHE A 227 -6.58 -3.39 -18.60
N GLN A 228 -6.33 -3.90 -17.39
CA GLN A 228 -7.30 -3.82 -16.28
C GLN A 228 -7.64 -2.36 -15.93
N GLN A 229 -6.65 -1.48 -15.87
CA GLN A 229 -6.88 -0.06 -15.63
C GLN A 229 -7.79 0.56 -16.68
N LYS A 230 -7.45 0.37 -17.96
CA LYS A 230 -8.11 1.06 -19.06
C LYS A 230 -9.50 0.53 -19.38
N PHE A 231 -9.69 -0.78 -19.28
CA PHE A 231 -10.90 -1.44 -19.78
C PHE A 231 -11.81 -2.01 -18.69
N MET A 232 -11.39 -1.98 -17.42
CA MET A 232 -12.23 -2.44 -16.31
C MET A 232 -12.48 -1.35 -15.27
N VAL A 233 -11.42 -0.72 -14.75
CA VAL A 233 -11.56 0.26 -13.67
C VAL A 233 -12.08 1.60 -14.18
N GLY A 234 -11.47 2.14 -15.24
CA GLY A 234 -11.86 3.43 -15.84
C GLY A 234 -13.36 3.50 -16.18
N PRO A 235 -13.90 2.54 -16.96
CA PRO A 235 -15.30 2.56 -17.39
C PRO A 235 -16.34 2.65 -16.27
N SER A 236 -16.04 2.16 -15.07
CA SER A 236 -16.93 2.29 -13.90
C SER A 236 -17.16 3.74 -13.48
N TYR A 237 -16.28 4.68 -13.86
CA TYR A 237 -16.32 6.08 -13.45
C TYR A 237 -16.51 7.06 -14.60
N ASP A 238 -16.40 6.63 -15.86
CA ASP A 238 -16.51 7.50 -17.04
C ASP A 238 -17.81 8.34 -17.01
N GLY A 239 -18.96 7.71 -16.73
CA GLY A 239 -20.24 8.43 -16.65
C GLY A 239 -20.34 9.42 -15.48
N ILE A 240 -19.65 9.16 -14.37
CA ILE A 240 -19.58 10.08 -13.23
C ILE A 240 -18.69 11.27 -13.59
N CYS A 241 -17.52 10.99 -14.17
CA CYS A 241 -16.58 11.99 -14.64
C CYS A 241 -17.24 12.93 -15.66
N GLU A 242 -17.96 12.40 -16.65
CA GLU A 242 -18.65 13.22 -17.66
C GLU A 242 -19.78 14.07 -17.07
N LYS A 243 -20.55 13.52 -16.12
CA LYS A 243 -21.72 14.21 -15.56
C LYS A 243 -21.38 15.27 -14.52
N TYR A 244 -20.42 15.00 -13.64
CA TYR A 244 -20.20 15.83 -12.44
C TYR A 244 -18.88 16.60 -12.43
N ILE A 245 -17.92 16.28 -13.30
CA ILE A 245 -16.60 16.94 -13.32
C ILE A 245 -16.46 17.78 -14.59
N GLU A 246 -16.25 19.09 -14.41
CA GLU A 246 -16.02 20.01 -15.52
C GLU A 246 -14.76 19.63 -16.31
N GLY A 247 -14.89 19.42 -17.61
CA GLY A 247 -13.81 18.95 -18.48
C GLY A 247 -13.57 17.43 -18.45
N GLY A 248 -14.37 16.68 -17.67
CA GLY A 248 -14.23 15.25 -17.48
C GLY A 248 -13.04 14.87 -16.59
N CYS A 249 -12.89 13.58 -16.32
CA CYS A 249 -11.74 13.01 -15.63
C CYS A 249 -11.38 11.61 -16.10
N ASP A 250 -10.14 11.22 -15.84
CA ASP A 250 -9.62 9.86 -15.95
C ASP A 250 -8.99 9.49 -14.60
N ILE A 251 -9.28 8.29 -14.09
CA ILE A 251 -8.90 7.89 -12.72
C ILE A 251 -7.38 7.90 -12.52
N ILE A 252 -6.61 7.43 -13.51
CA ILE A 252 -5.15 7.45 -13.42
C ILE A 252 -4.63 8.88 -13.40
N SER A 253 -5.23 9.76 -14.20
CA SER A 253 -4.90 11.18 -14.20
C SER A 253 -5.19 11.83 -12.84
N LEU A 254 -6.32 11.49 -12.19
CA LEU A 254 -6.62 11.99 -10.85
C LEU A 254 -5.61 11.53 -9.79
N LEU A 255 -5.16 10.26 -9.87
CA LEU A 255 -4.09 9.76 -9.00
C LEU A 255 -2.77 10.48 -9.25
N GLN A 256 -2.45 10.80 -10.51
CA GLN A 256 -1.28 11.59 -10.90
C GLN A 256 -1.38 13.07 -10.47
N GLU A 257 -2.59 13.57 -10.23
CA GLU A 257 -2.85 14.92 -9.76
C GLU A 257 -2.67 15.10 -8.26
N ALA A 258 -2.57 14.01 -7.48
CA ALA A 258 -2.39 14.08 -6.04
C ALA A 258 -1.17 14.91 -5.62
N ASP A 259 -1.35 15.73 -4.58
CA ASP A 259 -0.32 16.63 -4.05
C ASP A 259 0.79 15.86 -3.35
N ILE A 260 0.41 14.87 -2.54
CA ILE A 260 1.32 13.96 -1.85
C ILE A 260 0.76 12.53 -1.92
N TRP A 261 1.66 11.58 -2.13
CA TRP A 261 1.40 10.16 -1.96
C TRP A 261 2.20 9.64 -0.76
N LEU A 262 1.51 9.43 0.36
CA LEU A 262 2.03 8.74 1.54
C LEU A 262 2.16 7.24 1.24
N PHE A 263 3.30 6.89 0.68
CA PHE A 263 3.57 5.60 0.10
C PHE A 263 4.00 4.61 1.20
N ARG A 264 3.17 3.59 1.44
CA ARG A 264 3.33 2.62 2.54
C ARG A 264 4.38 1.54 2.21
N SER A 265 5.62 1.98 2.00
CA SER A 265 6.77 1.13 1.74
C SER A 265 8.06 1.87 2.14
N ASP A 266 9.18 1.16 2.16
CA ASP A 266 10.52 1.69 2.36
C ASP A 266 11.53 0.79 1.61
N PHE A 267 12.78 1.24 1.46
CA PHE A 267 13.79 0.49 0.71
C PHE A 267 14.52 -0.59 1.52
N VAL A 268 14.27 -0.68 2.83
CA VAL A 268 14.67 -1.86 3.60
C VAL A 268 13.78 -3.04 3.23
N PHE A 269 12.50 -2.79 2.95
CA PHE A 269 11.55 -3.79 2.47
C PHE A 269 11.54 -3.97 0.93
N ASP A 270 11.42 -2.88 0.16
CA ASP A 270 11.18 -2.90 -1.28
C ASP A 270 12.47 -2.73 -2.10
N PHE A 271 12.42 -3.06 -3.40
CA PHE A 271 13.57 -2.90 -4.29
C PHE A 271 13.83 -1.40 -4.60
N PRO A 272 15.10 -0.96 -4.62
CA PRO A 272 15.45 0.42 -4.98
C PRO A 272 14.92 0.82 -6.35
N ARG A 273 14.32 2.00 -6.45
CA ARG A 273 13.77 2.55 -7.71
C ARG A 273 13.76 4.08 -7.73
N PRO A 274 13.77 4.72 -8.93
CA PRO A 274 13.58 6.17 -9.06
C PRO A 274 12.25 6.58 -8.48
N THR A 275 12.16 7.75 -7.84
CA THR A 275 10.91 8.21 -7.25
C THR A 275 10.71 9.71 -7.42
N MET A 276 9.48 10.18 -7.24
CA MET A 276 9.11 11.59 -7.40
C MET A 276 9.08 12.31 -6.04
N PRO A 277 9.35 13.63 -5.99
CA PRO A 277 9.37 14.39 -4.73
C PRO A 277 8.07 14.36 -3.95
N ASN A 278 6.93 14.16 -4.62
CA ASN A 278 5.61 14.02 -3.99
C ASN A 278 5.29 12.59 -3.51
N VAL A 279 6.20 11.63 -3.67
CA VAL A 279 6.04 10.25 -3.16
C VAL A 279 6.85 10.11 -1.87
N ILE A 280 6.14 10.10 -0.74
CA ILE A 280 6.74 10.10 0.59
C ILE A 280 6.68 8.68 1.16
N TYR A 281 7.83 8.03 1.24
CA TYR A 281 7.95 6.67 1.79
C TYR A 281 7.79 6.70 3.30
N ILE A 282 6.75 6.02 3.79
CA ILE A 282 6.37 5.94 5.20
C ILE A 282 6.27 4.47 5.67
N GLY A 283 7.09 3.59 5.10
CA GLY A 283 7.15 2.18 5.50
C GLY A 283 7.33 2.01 7.00
N GLY A 284 6.47 1.19 7.61
CA GLY A 284 6.51 0.89 9.04
C GLY A 284 5.96 1.98 9.95
N PHE A 285 5.24 3.00 9.46
CA PHE A 285 4.65 4.05 10.32
C PHE A 285 3.71 3.54 11.41
N GLN A 286 3.10 2.37 11.21
CA GLN A 286 2.26 1.70 12.21
C GLN A 286 3.06 1.03 13.33
N CYS A 287 4.36 0.78 13.12
CA CYS A 287 5.17 0.02 14.05
C CYS A 287 5.48 0.86 15.29
N LYS A 288 5.21 0.30 16.47
CA LYS A 288 5.51 0.91 17.78
C LYS A 288 6.29 -0.09 18.63
N PRO A 289 7.07 0.36 19.63
CA PRO A 289 7.66 -0.52 20.62
C PRO A 289 6.60 -1.41 21.28
N ALA A 290 6.99 -2.65 21.59
CA ALA A 290 6.12 -3.59 22.28
C ALA A 290 5.75 -3.07 23.67
N GLN A 291 4.49 -3.22 24.02
CA GLN A 291 3.95 -3.00 25.34
C GLN A 291 3.93 -4.32 26.13
N PRO A 292 3.84 -4.26 27.48
CA PRO A 292 3.68 -5.46 28.30
C PRO A 292 2.46 -6.28 27.86
N LEU A 293 2.62 -7.60 27.81
CA LEU A 293 1.51 -8.52 27.52
C LEU A 293 0.57 -8.62 28.74
N PRO A 294 -0.71 -8.97 28.53
CA PRO A 294 -1.59 -9.42 29.61
C PRO A 294 -0.94 -10.55 30.42
N ALA A 295 -1.16 -10.58 31.74
CA ALA A 295 -0.43 -11.46 32.65
C ALA A 295 -0.55 -12.95 32.30
N ASP A 296 -1.75 -13.39 31.89
CA ASP A 296 -2.02 -14.76 31.45
C ASP A 296 -1.25 -15.14 30.18
N LEU A 297 -1.15 -14.19 29.23
CA LEU A 297 -0.39 -14.39 28.00
C LEU A 297 1.12 -14.35 28.26
N GLU A 298 1.58 -13.46 29.14
CA GLU A 298 2.97 -13.38 29.57
C GLU A 298 3.40 -14.69 30.24
N ASP A 299 2.60 -15.21 31.18
CA ASP A 299 2.88 -16.50 31.85
C ASP A 299 2.99 -17.65 30.84
N PHE A 300 2.11 -17.69 29.83
CA PHE A 300 2.18 -18.68 28.77
C PHE A 300 3.47 -18.54 27.93
N VAL A 301 3.84 -17.32 27.54
CA VAL A 301 5.05 -17.04 26.77
C VAL A 301 6.31 -17.38 27.56
N GLN A 302 6.36 -17.05 28.85
CA GLN A 302 7.50 -17.36 29.72
C GLN A 302 7.65 -18.85 29.98
N SER A 303 6.53 -19.60 30.03
CA SER A 303 6.56 -21.07 30.15
C SER A 303 7.26 -21.80 29.00
N ALA A 304 7.59 -21.09 27.90
CA ALA A 304 8.37 -21.63 26.79
C ALA A 304 9.85 -21.90 27.11
N GLY A 305 10.38 -21.32 28.19
CA GLY A 305 11.77 -21.53 28.61
C GLY A 305 12.78 -21.16 27.52
N GLU A 306 13.77 -22.02 27.28
CA GLU A 306 14.82 -21.80 26.28
C GLU A 306 14.36 -21.99 24.83
N HIS A 307 13.27 -22.72 24.61
CA HIS A 307 12.79 -23.05 23.26
C HIS A 307 12.12 -21.84 22.58
N GLY A 308 11.54 -20.94 23.36
CA GLY A 308 10.86 -19.74 22.89
C GLY A 308 9.50 -20.00 22.23
N VAL A 309 8.98 -18.96 21.58
CA VAL A 309 7.60 -18.92 21.08
C VAL A 309 7.55 -18.78 19.56
N ILE A 310 6.62 -19.52 18.96
CA ILE A 310 6.16 -19.34 17.58
C ILE A 310 4.81 -18.64 17.65
N ILE A 311 4.62 -17.60 16.83
CA ILE A 311 3.30 -16.97 16.69
C ILE A 311 2.78 -17.18 15.27
N MET A 312 1.49 -17.44 15.13
CA MET A 312 0.85 -17.69 13.83
C MET A 312 -0.43 -16.87 13.66
N THR A 313 -0.52 -16.11 12.57
CA THR A 313 -1.74 -15.41 12.17
C THR A 313 -1.76 -15.11 10.67
N LEU A 314 -2.94 -15.26 10.06
CA LEU A 314 -3.15 -15.07 8.62
C LEU A 314 -3.88 -13.75 8.32
N GLY A 315 -3.84 -12.80 9.26
CA GLY A 315 -4.37 -11.45 9.07
C GLY A 315 -5.88 -11.34 9.31
N THR A 316 -6.43 -10.16 9.09
CA THR A 316 -7.81 -9.82 9.46
C THR A 316 -8.87 -10.43 8.54
N LEU A 317 -8.47 -10.78 7.31
CA LEU A 317 -9.37 -11.29 6.26
C LEU A 317 -9.43 -12.82 6.20
N VAL A 318 -8.60 -13.52 6.99
CA VAL A 318 -8.59 -14.99 7.07
C VAL A 318 -8.97 -15.38 8.49
N ASN A 319 -10.23 -15.75 8.67
CA ASN A 319 -10.75 -16.17 9.96
C ASN A 319 -10.26 -17.57 10.35
N ALA A 320 -10.25 -18.50 9.38
CA ALA A 320 -9.93 -19.90 9.61
C ALA A 320 -9.23 -20.52 8.41
N LEU A 321 -8.35 -21.48 8.70
CA LEU A 321 -7.89 -22.47 7.73
C LEU A 321 -8.91 -23.61 7.63
N PRO A 322 -8.97 -24.32 6.48
CA PRO A 322 -9.77 -25.54 6.37
C PRO A 322 -9.35 -26.58 7.42
N ASN A 323 -10.31 -27.30 8.01
CA ASN A 323 -10.08 -28.22 9.14
C ASN A 323 -8.92 -29.20 8.92
N ALA A 324 -8.85 -29.86 7.76
CA ALA A 324 -7.76 -30.80 7.47
C ALA A 324 -6.36 -30.15 7.54
N VAL A 325 -6.22 -28.92 7.01
CA VAL A 325 -4.96 -28.17 7.06
C VAL A 325 -4.66 -27.70 8.48
N ALA A 326 -5.70 -27.27 9.20
CA ALA A 326 -5.57 -26.82 10.57
C ALA A 326 -5.11 -27.97 11.50
N ASP A 327 -5.64 -29.18 11.30
CA ASP A 327 -5.22 -30.40 11.99
C ASP A 327 -3.78 -30.81 11.62
N GLU A 328 -3.40 -30.69 10.36
CA GLU A 328 -2.03 -30.98 9.94
C GLU A 328 -1.02 -30.03 10.59
N ILE A 329 -1.28 -28.72 10.53
CA ILE A 329 -0.44 -27.69 11.17
C ILE A 329 -0.39 -27.88 12.70
N ALA A 330 -1.55 -28.13 13.33
CA ALA A 330 -1.64 -28.39 14.76
C ALA A 330 -0.81 -29.63 15.15
N SER A 331 -0.81 -30.69 14.33
CA SER A 331 -0.03 -31.90 14.58
C SER A 331 1.48 -31.65 14.53
N VAL A 332 1.93 -30.73 13.67
CA VAL A 332 3.33 -30.32 13.60
C VAL A 332 3.69 -29.52 14.85
N PHE A 333 2.88 -28.53 15.22
CA PHE A 333 3.10 -27.74 16.44
C PHE A 333 3.11 -28.60 17.70
N ALA A 334 2.24 -29.62 17.80
CA ALA A 334 2.17 -30.51 18.96
C ALA A 334 3.48 -31.30 19.21
N LYS A 335 4.30 -31.51 18.17
CA LYS A 335 5.60 -32.19 18.27
C LYS A 335 6.74 -31.26 18.65
N MET A 336 6.53 -29.94 18.58
CA MET A 336 7.56 -28.94 18.83
C MET A 336 7.71 -28.62 20.31
N PRO A 337 8.94 -28.39 20.79
CA PRO A 337 9.16 -27.97 22.17
C PRO A 337 8.78 -26.49 22.42
N GLN A 338 8.61 -25.69 21.36
CA GLN A 338 8.15 -24.30 21.45
C GLN A 338 6.72 -24.20 21.96
N LYS A 339 6.41 -23.09 22.63
CA LYS A 339 5.02 -22.66 22.79
C LYS A 339 4.54 -21.98 21.52
N VAL A 340 3.26 -22.17 21.21
CA VAL A 340 2.66 -21.62 20.00
C VAL A 340 1.46 -20.77 20.38
N ILE A 341 1.38 -19.54 19.86
CA ILE A 341 0.18 -18.72 19.96
C ILE A 341 -0.36 -18.56 18.55
N TRP A 342 -1.57 -19.03 18.33
CA TRP A 342 -2.17 -19.09 17.00
C TRP A 342 -3.53 -18.42 16.98
N ARG A 343 -3.67 -17.37 16.16
CA ARG A 343 -4.96 -16.77 15.87
C ARG A 343 -5.73 -17.61 14.85
N HIS A 344 -6.81 -18.25 15.30
CA HIS A 344 -7.68 -19.08 14.49
C HIS A 344 -9.11 -19.04 15.04
N LYS A 345 -10.07 -18.60 14.22
CA LYS A 345 -11.49 -18.48 14.58
C LYS A 345 -12.37 -19.62 14.07
N GLY A 346 -11.76 -20.64 13.47
CA GLY A 346 -12.45 -21.83 12.99
C GLY A 346 -12.70 -22.84 14.11
N GLU A 347 -13.13 -24.04 13.71
CA GLU A 347 -13.23 -25.16 14.65
C GLU A 347 -11.84 -25.46 15.24
N ARG A 348 -11.81 -25.70 16.55
CA ARG A 348 -10.56 -26.03 17.25
C ARG A 348 -9.97 -27.32 16.65
N PRO A 349 -8.70 -27.33 16.20
CA PRO A 349 -8.08 -28.53 15.63
C PRO A 349 -8.10 -29.70 16.61
N THR A 350 -8.39 -30.89 16.11
CA THR A 350 -8.49 -32.14 16.89
C THR A 350 -7.12 -32.65 17.34
N THR A 351 -6.06 -32.30 16.63
CA THR A 351 -4.67 -32.68 16.88
C THR A 351 -3.88 -31.64 17.69
N LEU A 352 -4.57 -30.65 18.26
CA LEU A 352 -3.94 -29.53 18.97
C LEU A 352 -3.20 -29.99 20.23
N GLY A 353 -1.89 -29.71 20.30
CA GLY A 353 -1.06 -30.00 21.46
C GLY A 353 -1.23 -29.01 22.62
N ASN A 354 -0.87 -29.45 23.84
CA ASN A 354 -0.92 -28.62 25.06
C ASN A 354 0.05 -27.43 25.05
N ASN A 355 0.98 -27.38 24.09
CA ASN A 355 1.90 -26.28 23.88
C ASN A 355 1.30 -25.15 23.01
N THR A 356 0.09 -25.32 22.47
CA THR A 356 -0.53 -24.35 21.57
C THR A 356 -1.74 -23.66 22.20
N LEU A 357 -1.73 -22.32 22.20
CA LEU A 357 -2.81 -21.45 22.63
C LEU A 357 -3.52 -20.88 21.40
N ILE A 358 -4.82 -21.18 21.25
CA ILE A 358 -5.68 -20.56 20.24
C ILE A 358 -6.27 -19.27 20.79
N VAL A 359 -6.25 -18.19 20.01
CA VAL A 359 -6.79 -16.88 20.38
C VAL A 359 -7.66 -16.29 19.26
N ASP A 360 -8.70 -15.55 19.63
CA ASP A 360 -9.54 -14.83 18.65
C ASP A 360 -8.85 -13.55 18.15
N TRP A 361 -8.09 -12.92 19.06
CA TRP A 361 -7.31 -11.73 18.82
C TRP A 361 -5.89 -11.92 19.35
N MET A 362 -4.91 -11.51 18.55
CA MET A 362 -3.50 -11.60 18.89
C MET A 362 -2.94 -10.19 19.06
N PRO A 363 -2.31 -9.85 20.20
CA PRO A 363 -1.51 -8.63 20.33
C PRO A 363 -0.20 -8.78 19.52
N GLN A 364 -0.34 -8.89 18.18
CA GLN A 364 0.72 -9.30 17.25
C GLN A 364 1.97 -8.43 17.39
N LYS A 365 1.80 -7.11 17.42
CA LYS A 365 2.88 -6.14 17.59
C LYS A 365 3.68 -6.41 18.88
N ASP A 366 2.99 -6.62 20.00
CA ASP A 366 3.64 -6.82 21.30
C ASP A 366 4.33 -8.19 21.38
N LEU A 367 3.70 -9.23 20.83
CA LEU A 367 4.30 -10.57 20.72
C LEU A 367 5.51 -10.58 19.79
N LEU A 368 5.47 -9.89 18.65
CA LEU A 368 6.62 -9.77 17.75
C LEU A 368 7.82 -9.10 18.44
N GLY A 369 7.55 -8.08 19.28
CA GLY A 369 8.60 -7.43 20.05
C GLY A 369 9.03 -8.17 21.32
N HIS A 370 8.38 -9.27 21.67
CA HIS A 370 8.72 -10.04 22.87
C HIS A 370 10.02 -10.84 22.67
N PRO A 371 10.98 -10.84 23.62
CA PRO A 371 12.28 -11.52 23.46
C PRO A 371 12.19 -13.02 23.20
N GLN A 372 11.14 -13.69 23.69
CA GLN A 372 10.93 -15.13 23.48
C GLN A 372 10.50 -15.49 22.06
N THR A 373 10.03 -14.54 21.25
CA THR A 373 9.54 -14.83 19.89
C THR A 373 10.69 -15.20 18.96
N LYS A 374 10.57 -16.37 18.34
CA LYS A 374 11.59 -16.94 17.44
C LYS A 374 11.17 -16.88 15.98
N VAL A 375 9.91 -17.23 15.69
CA VAL A 375 9.39 -17.35 14.33
C VAL A 375 7.98 -16.76 14.27
N PHE A 376 7.71 -16.02 13.20
CA PHE A 376 6.39 -15.56 12.84
C PHE A 376 5.87 -16.32 11.63
N VAL A 377 4.81 -17.11 11.80
CA VAL A 377 4.10 -17.76 10.71
C VAL A 377 3.02 -16.81 10.22
N ALA A 378 3.14 -16.33 8.99
CA ALA A 378 2.33 -15.24 8.48
C ALA A 378 1.90 -15.44 7.02
N HIS A 379 0.74 -14.88 6.69
CA HIS A 379 0.24 -14.85 5.32
C HIS A 379 1.03 -13.94 4.37
N GLY A 380 1.85 -13.00 4.87
CA GLY A 380 2.60 -12.07 4.02
C GLY A 380 1.93 -10.72 3.73
N GLY A 381 0.87 -10.37 4.45
CA GLY A 381 0.29 -9.02 4.36
C GLY A 381 1.31 -7.94 4.76
N THR A 382 1.29 -6.80 4.04
CA THR A 382 2.26 -5.70 4.17
C THR A 382 2.48 -5.27 5.63
N ASN A 383 1.41 -5.17 6.43
CA ASN A 383 1.50 -4.72 7.84
C ASN A 383 2.33 -5.67 8.70
N GLY A 384 2.01 -6.97 8.65
CA GLY A 384 2.69 -7.98 9.45
C GLY A 384 4.15 -8.16 9.03
N VAL A 385 4.43 -8.04 7.72
CA VAL A 385 5.81 -8.06 7.21
C VAL A 385 6.61 -6.87 7.75
N GLN A 386 6.04 -5.66 7.75
CA GLN A 386 6.69 -4.47 8.28
C GLN A 386 6.92 -4.56 9.80
N GLU A 387 5.95 -5.07 10.57
CA GLU A 387 6.13 -5.32 12.01
C GLU A 387 7.21 -6.38 12.29
N ALA A 388 7.27 -7.44 11.48
CA ALA A 388 8.30 -8.47 11.57
C ALA A 388 9.70 -7.89 11.29
N ILE A 389 9.82 -7.02 10.28
CA ILE A 389 11.06 -6.26 10.01
C ILE A 389 11.40 -5.36 11.19
N TYR A 390 10.44 -4.59 11.70
CA TYR A 390 10.66 -3.67 12.83
C TYR A 390 11.20 -4.40 14.06
N HIS A 391 10.65 -5.57 14.40
CA HIS A 391 11.08 -6.37 15.56
C HIS A 391 12.20 -7.38 15.27
N GLY A 392 12.57 -7.57 14.01
CA GLY A 392 13.66 -8.47 13.62
C GLY A 392 13.33 -9.96 13.82
N VAL A 393 12.10 -10.37 13.52
CA VAL A 393 11.59 -11.75 13.67
C VAL A 393 11.45 -12.42 12.29
N PRO A 394 12.14 -13.55 12.03
CA PRO A 394 11.97 -14.34 10.80
C PRO A 394 10.54 -14.76 10.49
N VAL A 395 10.21 -14.79 9.19
CA VAL A 395 8.86 -15.07 8.72
C VAL A 395 8.77 -16.37 7.92
N LEU A 396 8.00 -17.34 8.41
CA LEU A 396 7.53 -18.47 7.60
C LEU A 396 6.25 -18.05 6.89
N GLY A 397 6.36 -17.87 5.58
CA GLY A 397 5.33 -17.26 4.75
C GLY A 397 4.38 -18.26 4.10
N ILE A 398 3.08 -18.09 4.32
CA ILE A 398 2.01 -18.88 3.68
C ILE A 398 1.12 -17.93 2.86
N PRO A 399 1.52 -17.54 1.64
CA PRO A 399 0.76 -16.61 0.82
C PRO A 399 -0.56 -17.23 0.35
N LEU A 400 -1.66 -16.49 0.53
CA LEU A 400 -3.01 -16.96 0.22
C LEU A 400 -3.65 -16.17 -0.92
N PHE A 401 -3.42 -14.86 -1.04
CA PHE A 401 -4.05 -14.03 -2.09
C PHE A 401 -3.38 -12.65 -2.21
N PHE A 402 -3.76 -11.89 -3.25
CA PHE A 402 -3.28 -10.53 -3.53
C PHE A 402 -1.74 -10.39 -3.54
N ASP A 403 -1.22 -9.38 -2.84
CA ASP A 403 0.19 -8.97 -2.79
C ASP A 403 1.07 -9.84 -1.90
N GLN A 404 0.48 -10.80 -1.19
CA GLN A 404 1.13 -11.57 -0.12
C GLN A 404 2.39 -12.31 -0.60
N PHE A 405 2.31 -12.96 -1.77
CA PHE A 405 3.45 -13.66 -2.35
C PHE A 405 4.59 -12.70 -2.67
N ASP A 406 4.29 -11.57 -3.31
CA ASP A 406 5.28 -10.56 -3.69
C ASP A 406 5.97 -9.89 -2.49
N ASN A 407 5.23 -9.71 -1.39
CA ASN A 407 5.76 -9.18 -0.15
C ASN A 407 6.73 -10.18 0.50
N LEU A 408 6.33 -11.45 0.60
CA LEU A 408 7.19 -12.49 1.15
C LEU A 408 8.43 -12.73 0.27
N LEU A 409 8.29 -12.60 -1.05
CA LEU A 409 9.41 -12.76 -1.98
C LEU A 409 10.50 -11.72 -1.72
N ARG A 410 10.12 -10.46 -1.48
CA ARG A 410 11.06 -9.38 -1.12
C ARG A 410 11.80 -9.66 0.17
N LEU A 411 11.11 -10.22 1.17
CA LEU A 411 11.71 -10.58 2.45
C LEU A 411 12.59 -11.83 2.34
N GLN A 412 12.20 -12.80 1.50
CA GLN A 412 12.98 -14.00 1.19
C GLN A 412 14.27 -13.66 0.42
N ASP A 413 14.23 -12.75 -0.55
CA ASP A 413 15.43 -12.26 -1.27
C ASP A 413 16.44 -11.60 -0.32
N ARG A 414 15.95 -11.05 0.81
CA ARG A 414 16.78 -10.49 1.89
C ARG A 414 17.18 -11.51 2.96
N GLY A 415 16.80 -12.78 2.78
CA GLY A 415 17.08 -13.88 3.69
C GLY A 415 16.36 -13.78 5.03
N GLY A 416 15.24 -13.05 5.09
CA GLY A 416 14.42 -12.87 6.30
C GLY A 416 13.16 -13.74 6.35
N ALA A 417 12.83 -14.41 5.24
CA ALA A 417 11.64 -15.25 5.13
C ALA A 417 11.88 -16.49 4.29
N LYS A 418 10.98 -17.47 4.44
CA LYS A 418 10.85 -18.64 3.55
C LYS A 418 9.39 -18.80 3.18
N ILE A 419 9.10 -18.89 1.89
CA ILE A 419 7.74 -19.12 1.38
C ILE A 419 7.48 -20.62 1.30
N ILE A 420 6.30 -21.04 1.76
CA ILE A 420 5.80 -22.41 1.65
C ILE A 420 4.39 -22.40 1.07
N ASN A 421 4.00 -23.51 0.44
CA ASN A 421 2.65 -23.69 -0.07
C ASN A 421 1.76 -24.30 1.00
N LEU A 422 0.49 -23.90 1.02
CA LEU A 422 -0.51 -24.40 1.97
C LEU A 422 -0.73 -25.92 1.88
N SER A 423 -0.47 -26.52 0.71
CA SER A 423 -0.59 -27.98 0.45
C SER A 423 0.54 -28.83 1.04
N ASP A 424 1.65 -28.23 1.45
CA ASP A 424 2.87 -28.98 1.76
C ASP A 424 3.24 -28.88 3.25
N VAL A 425 2.62 -29.76 4.04
CA VAL A 425 2.85 -29.87 5.49
C VAL A 425 4.28 -30.31 5.81
N HIS A 426 4.91 -31.12 4.95
CA HIS A 426 6.30 -31.51 5.14
C HIS A 426 7.22 -30.29 5.01
N SER A 427 6.96 -29.41 4.03
CA SER A 427 7.62 -28.11 3.92
C SER A 427 7.34 -27.19 5.11
N PHE A 428 6.16 -27.28 5.74
CA PHE A 428 5.83 -26.51 6.95
C PHE A 428 6.74 -26.88 8.14
N GLU A 429 6.81 -28.17 8.49
CA GLU A 429 7.68 -28.65 9.58
C GLU A 429 9.16 -28.36 9.30
N GLN A 430 9.61 -28.62 8.07
CA GLN A 430 10.98 -28.31 7.67
C GLN A 430 11.27 -26.81 7.74
N GLY A 431 10.33 -25.97 7.29
CA GLY A 431 10.46 -24.51 7.30
C GLY A 431 10.60 -23.94 8.71
N ILE A 432 9.79 -24.40 9.66
CA ILE A 432 9.92 -24.00 11.07
C ILE A 432 11.27 -24.45 11.64
N ASN A 433 11.63 -25.72 11.44
CA ASN A 433 12.89 -26.25 11.95
C ASN A 433 14.10 -25.49 11.38
N GLU A 434 14.09 -25.17 10.09
CA GLU A 434 15.13 -24.38 9.46
C GLU A 434 15.25 -22.99 10.10
N MET A 435 14.13 -22.27 10.29
CA MET A 435 14.16 -20.92 10.90
C MET A 435 14.57 -20.92 12.37
N LEU A 436 14.27 -21.98 13.10
CA LEU A 436 14.66 -22.11 14.51
C LEU A 436 16.16 -22.39 14.69
N HIS A 437 16.78 -23.11 13.75
CA HIS A 437 18.16 -23.59 13.91
C HIS A 437 19.18 -22.93 12.98
N GLN A 438 18.73 -22.24 11.92
CA GLN A 438 19.62 -21.53 11.00
C GLN A 438 19.67 -20.04 11.32
N ASP A 439 20.74 -19.64 12.01
CA ASP A 439 20.94 -18.27 12.53
C ASP A 439 20.86 -17.18 11.45
N SER A 440 21.13 -17.50 10.18
CA SER A 440 21.13 -16.50 9.10
C SER A 440 19.80 -15.76 8.98
N TYR A 441 18.66 -16.43 9.19
CA TYR A 441 17.35 -15.77 9.16
C TYR A 441 17.23 -14.71 10.24
N ARG A 442 17.58 -15.06 11.49
CA ARG A 442 17.52 -14.13 12.63
C ARG A 442 18.52 -12.99 12.45
N GLN A 443 19.73 -13.27 12.01
CA GLN A 443 20.77 -12.26 11.78
C GLN A 443 20.37 -11.28 10.67
N ASN A 444 19.82 -11.77 9.56
CA ASN A 444 19.32 -10.95 8.47
C ASN A 444 18.15 -10.07 8.95
N MET A 445 17.17 -10.64 9.65
CA MET A 445 16.05 -9.86 10.18
C MET A 445 16.48 -8.81 11.20
N GLN A 446 17.43 -9.11 12.08
CA GLN A 446 18.00 -8.12 12.99
C GLN A 446 18.74 -7.00 12.24
N LYS A 447 19.43 -7.34 11.14
CA LYS A 447 20.06 -6.34 10.26
C LYS A 447 19.00 -5.46 9.61
N LEU A 448 17.93 -6.04 9.06
CA LEU A 448 16.81 -5.28 8.47
C LEU A 448 16.13 -4.40 9.52
N SER A 449 15.87 -4.90 10.73
CA SER A 449 15.32 -4.12 11.84
C SER A 449 16.17 -2.88 12.16
N ARG A 450 17.50 -3.05 12.27
CA ARG A 450 18.42 -1.93 12.51
C ARG A 450 18.37 -0.89 11.39
N LEU A 451 18.32 -1.33 10.14
CA LEU A 451 18.20 -0.41 9.00
C LEU A 451 16.86 0.31 8.99
N HIS A 452 15.76 -0.44 9.19
CA HIS A 452 14.41 0.07 9.12
C HIS A 452 14.12 1.10 10.22
N ARG A 453 14.65 0.89 11.44
CA ARG A 453 14.49 1.81 12.58
C ARG A 453 15.46 2.98 12.56
N ASN A 454 16.56 2.89 11.81
CA ASN A 454 17.56 3.95 11.73
C ASN A 454 17.17 4.98 10.68
N GLN A 455 16.21 5.84 11.03
CA GLN A 455 15.72 6.92 10.18
C GLN A 455 15.90 8.27 10.90
N PRO A 456 16.20 9.36 10.16
CA PRO A 456 16.38 10.69 10.75
C PRO A 456 15.07 11.28 11.32
N VAL A 457 13.94 10.88 10.75
CA VAL A 457 12.58 11.28 11.15
C VAL A 457 11.75 10.01 11.22
N SER A 458 10.86 9.90 12.21
CA SER A 458 9.98 8.72 12.29
C SER A 458 9.01 8.71 11.09
N PRO A 459 8.63 7.54 10.55
CA PRO A 459 7.72 7.49 9.40
C PRO A 459 6.35 8.14 9.68
N ILE A 460 5.87 8.10 10.92
CA ILE A 460 4.62 8.76 11.31
C ILE A 460 4.76 10.28 11.36
N ASP A 461 5.86 10.81 11.92
CA ASP A 461 6.11 12.26 11.90
C ASP A 461 6.28 12.78 10.48
N GLN A 462 6.94 12.00 9.61
CA GLN A 462 7.07 12.30 8.19
C GLN A 462 5.69 12.37 7.52
N ALA A 463 4.81 11.40 7.78
CA ALA A 463 3.46 11.38 7.23
C ALA A 463 2.66 12.62 7.65
N ILE A 464 2.64 12.92 8.96
CA ILE A 464 1.92 14.06 9.51
C ILE A 464 2.46 15.38 8.97
N PHE A 465 3.79 15.54 8.91
CA PHE A 465 4.41 16.73 8.36
C PHE A 465 3.90 17.04 6.95
N TRP A 466 3.81 16.03 6.08
CA TRP A 466 3.37 16.22 4.69
C TRP A 466 1.87 16.43 4.55
N VAL A 467 1.04 15.82 5.41
CA VAL A 467 -0.40 16.14 5.46
C VAL A 467 -0.57 17.61 5.84
N GLU A 468 0.06 18.05 6.93
CA GLU A 468 -0.02 19.44 7.36
C GLU A 468 0.63 20.40 6.35
N TYR A 469 1.67 19.97 5.63
CA TYR A 469 2.29 20.75 4.56
C TYR A 469 1.28 21.07 3.46
N VAL A 470 0.55 20.05 2.99
CA VAL A 470 -0.50 20.23 1.97
C VAL A 470 -1.59 21.18 2.45
N MET A 471 -2.02 21.08 3.71
CA MET A 471 -2.99 22.04 4.29
C MET A 471 -2.43 23.47 4.31
N ARG A 472 -1.24 23.68 4.91
CA ARG A 472 -0.61 24.99 5.07
C ARG A 472 -0.39 25.71 3.74
N HIS A 473 -0.10 24.96 2.68
CA HIS A 473 0.24 25.51 1.36
C HIS A 473 -0.89 25.36 0.33
N ARG A 474 -2.05 24.80 0.73
CA ARG A 474 -3.19 24.54 -0.16
C ARG A 474 -2.79 23.74 -1.39
N GLY A 475 -2.04 22.67 -1.17
CA GLY A 475 -1.47 21.81 -2.20
C GLY A 475 0.06 21.80 -2.25
N ALA A 476 0.60 21.04 -3.20
CA ALA A 476 2.04 20.83 -3.38
C ALA A 476 2.44 20.74 -4.86
N LEU A 477 1.85 21.61 -5.71
CA LEU A 477 2.07 21.62 -7.16
C LEU A 477 3.53 21.60 -7.61
N HIS A 478 4.44 22.24 -6.86
CA HIS A 478 5.87 22.31 -7.17
C HIS A 478 6.62 20.97 -6.99
N LEU A 479 6.00 19.98 -6.34
CA LEU A 479 6.54 18.62 -6.21
C LEU A 479 6.04 17.66 -7.30
N ARG A 480 5.06 18.10 -8.10
CA ARG A 480 4.47 17.32 -9.18
C ARG A 480 5.30 17.46 -10.46
N THR A 481 5.47 16.34 -11.15
CA THR A 481 6.24 16.30 -12.40
C THR A 481 5.41 16.74 -13.61
N GLU A 482 6.06 17.39 -14.57
CA GLU A 482 5.46 17.70 -15.88
C GLU A 482 5.35 16.47 -16.80
N ALA A 483 5.99 15.34 -16.43
CA ALA A 483 6.02 14.11 -17.23
C ALA A 483 4.63 13.60 -17.64
N TYR A 484 3.60 13.84 -16.82
CA TYR A 484 2.23 13.38 -17.10
C TYR A 484 1.42 14.32 -17.99
N LYS A 485 1.91 15.53 -18.24
CA LYS A 485 1.26 16.53 -19.10
C LYS A 485 1.82 16.55 -20.52
N VAL A 486 2.97 15.92 -20.74
CA VAL A 486 3.61 15.84 -22.05
C VAL A 486 3.18 14.57 -22.80
N ALA A 487 3.19 14.63 -24.13
CA ALA A 487 2.89 13.47 -24.95
C ALA A 487 3.94 12.37 -24.74
N TRP A 488 3.51 11.09 -24.80
CA TRP A 488 4.38 9.95 -24.54
C TRP A 488 5.64 9.91 -25.42
N TYR A 489 5.54 10.33 -26.68
CA TYR A 489 6.70 10.36 -27.59
C TYR A 489 7.69 11.47 -27.23
N SER A 490 7.23 12.62 -26.72
CA SER A 490 8.10 13.70 -26.24
C SER A 490 8.74 13.33 -24.89
N TYR A 491 8.03 12.62 -24.01
CA TYR A 491 8.61 12.07 -22.78
C TYR A 491 9.84 11.19 -23.07
N TYR A 492 9.78 10.35 -24.11
CA TYR A 492 10.91 9.54 -24.56
C TYR A 492 11.82 10.24 -25.59
N SER A 493 11.58 11.52 -25.89
CA SER A 493 12.32 12.32 -26.89
C SER A 493 12.40 11.65 -28.27
N LEU A 494 11.37 10.88 -28.66
CA LEU A 494 11.31 10.17 -29.93
C LEU A 494 11.15 11.13 -31.12
N ASP A 495 10.49 12.26 -30.91
CA ASP A 495 10.39 13.38 -31.84
C ASP A 495 11.77 13.98 -32.14
N VAL A 496 12.58 14.24 -31.11
CA VAL A 496 13.96 14.73 -31.24
C VAL A 496 14.84 13.67 -31.90
N LEU A 497 14.73 12.41 -31.49
CA LEU A 497 15.50 11.31 -32.08
C LEU A 497 15.20 11.16 -33.57
N LEU A 498 13.91 11.22 -33.95
CA LEU A 498 13.48 11.19 -35.34
C LEU A 498 14.10 12.34 -36.14
N LEU A 499 14.05 13.56 -35.63
CA LEU A 499 14.67 14.74 -36.28
C LEU A 499 16.18 14.55 -36.50
N LEU A 500 16.91 14.10 -35.48
CA LEU A 500 18.35 13.89 -35.54
C LEU A 500 18.72 12.77 -36.54
N LEU A 501 17.97 11.66 -36.55
CA LEU A 501 18.17 10.57 -37.50
C LEU A 501 17.87 10.99 -38.93
N THR A 502 16.81 11.77 -39.15
CA THR A 502 16.51 12.35 -40.47
C THR A 502 17.62 13.28 -40.92
N ALA A 503 18.10 14.19 -40.07
CA ALA A 503 19.19 15.10 -40.41
C ALA A 503 20.49 14.34 -40.76
N ALA A 504 20.88 13.35 -39.94
CA ALA A 504 22.05 12.51 -40.20
C ALA A 504 21.91 11.73 -41.52
N THR A 505 20.73 11.19 -41.80
CA THR A 505 20.45 10.47 -43.05
C THR A 505 20.54 11.40 -44.26
N VAL A 506 19.97 12.61 -44.19
CA VAL A 506 20.07 13.62 -45.25
C VAL A 506 21.52 14.00 -45.50
N MET A 507 22.31 14.27 -44.45
CA MET A 507 23.74 14.57 -44.59
C MET A 507 24.52 13.41 -45.25
N LEU A 508 24.26 12.17 -44.85
CA LEU A 508 24.88 10.98 -45.43
C LEU A 508 24.52 10.84 -46.91
N LEU A 509 23.25 11.01 -47.27
CA LEU A 509 22.79 10.92 -48.66
C LEU A 509 23.35 12.07 -49.52
N SER A 510 23.40 13.29 -48.99
CA SER A 510 23.99 14.44 -49.69
C SER A 510 25.49 14.27 -49.92
N THR A 511 26.24 13.77 -48.94
CA THR A 511 27.67 13.49 -49.10
C THR A 511 27.89 12.36 -50.12
N LEU A 512 27.14 11.26 -50.05
CA LEU A 512 27.18 10.18 -51.04
C LEU A 512 26.83 10.66 -52.45
N ALA A 513 25.81 11.50 -52.59
CA ALA A 513 25.43 12.11 -53.87
C ALA A 513 26.54 13.02 -54.41
N MET A 514 27.18 13.82 -53.54
CA MET A 514 28.31 14.68 -53.90
C MET A 514 29.52 13.84 -54.33
N PHE A 515 29.89 12.79 -53.59
CA PHE A 515 30.95 11.87 -53.96
C PHE A 515 30.66 11.17 -55.30
N ARG A 516 29.43 10.67 -55.50
CA ARG A 516 29.02 10.09 -56.78
C ARG A 516 29.11 11.11 -57.92
N PHE A 517 28.65 12.34 -57.70
CA PHE A 517 28.73 13.41 -58.69
C PHE A 517 30.18 13.72 -59.07
N LEU A 518 31.08 13.85 -58.08
CA LEU A 518 32.50 14.10 -58.29
C LEU A 518 33.21 12.92 -59.00
N CYS A 519 32.95 11.68 -58.58
CA CYS A 519 33.52 10.48 -59.20
C CYS A 519 32.99 10.22 -60.62
N CYS A 520 31.71 10.49 -60.90
CA CYS A 520 31.13 10.39 -62.25
C CYS A 520 31.66 11.50 -63.19
N ARG A 521 32.00 12.69 -62.67
CA ARG A 521 32.69 13.74 -63.44
C ARG A 521 34.12 13.36 -63.79
N SER A 522 34.84 12.70 -62.88
CA SER A 522 36.19 12.17 -63.12
C SER A 522 36.22 11.07 -64.20
N ARG A 523 35.17 10.23 -64.30
CA ARG A 523 35.04 9.23 -65.39
C ARG A 523 34.62 9.81 -66.74
N ARG A 524 33.94 10.96 -66.79
CA ARG A 524 33.58 11.63 -68.06
C ARG A 524 34.75 12.37 -68.71
N THR A 525 35.73 12.80 -67.94
CA THR A 525 36.94 13.49 -68.45
C THR A 525 37.97 12.54 -69.06
N THR A 526 37.79 11.21 -68.96
CA THR A 526 38.69 10.19 -69.53
C THR A 526 38.29 9.66 -70.92
N LYS A 527 37.32 10.28 -71.61
CA LYS A 527 36.98 9.95 -73.02
C LYS A 527 37.34 11.08 -74.00
N THR A 528 38.63 11.23 -74.31
CA THR A 528 39.20 11.82 -75.55
C THR A 528 40.71 11.60 -75.47
N LYS A 529 41.46 11.01 -76.41
CA LYS A 529 41.32 10.72 -77.85
C LYS A 529 42.00 9.36 -78.14
N GLN A 530 41.41 8.53 -79.00
CA GLN A 530 42.18 7.58 -79.82
C GLN A 530 42.15 8.12 -81.25
N HIS A 531 43.35 8.13 -81.85
CA HIS A 531 43.72 8.73 -83.13
C HIS A 531 42.95 8.22 -84.33
#